data_AF-A0A383EKD2-F1
#
_entry.id   AF-A0A383EKD2-F1
#
_cell.length_a   1.000
_cell.length_b   1.000
_cell.length_c   1.000
_cell.angle_alpha   90.00
_cell.angle_beta   90.00
_cell.angle_gamma   90.00
#
_symmetry.space_group_name_H-M   'P 1'
#
loop_
_entity.id
_entity.type
_entity.pdbx_description
1 polymer ?
#
loop_
_entity_poly.entity_id
_entity_poly.type
_entity_poly.pdbx_seq_one_letter_code
_entity_poly.pdbx_strand_id
1 'polypeptide(L)'
;HLPDKAIDVIDETGSRVRLARLNPPEKIKELELEIEDITENKDKAADQQQFEEAAKLRDQERSKKTLLEEKRKEWDQKVKDEVVEVDADQIAEVISSMTGIPVFRLAQEESDKLLKMAEEVRETVVGQDEAVEIVCRSIRRTRAGLKDPNRPIGTFMFLGPTGVGKTYLAQSLGRYLFNDEDALIHVDMSEYMEKFAISRLVGAPPGYVGYDEGGQLTEKVRRRPYSVVLL
;
A
#
# COMPACT_ATOMS: atom_id res chain seq x y z
N HIS A 1 1.04 -3.83 -25.61
CA HIS A 1 1.74 -4.71 -24.65
C HIS A 1 1.12 -4.54 -23.27
N LEU A 2 0.06 -5.29 -22.98
CA LEU A 2 -0.64 -5.34 -21.68
C LEU A 2 -0.61 -6.70 -20.94
N PRO A 3 -0.26 -7.87 -21.54
CA PRO A 3 -0.58 -9.16 -20.91
C PRO A 3 0.29 -9.52 -19.70
N ASP A 4 1.55 -9.07 -19.64
CA ASP A 4 2.50 -9.51 -18.60
C ASP A 4 2.08 -9.05 -17.20
N LYS A 5 1.88 -7.74 -17.03
CA LYS A 5 1.52 -7.14 -15.73
C LYS A 5 0.14 -7.56 -15.24
N ALA A 6 -0.77 -7.90 -16.15
CA ALA A 6 -2.08 -8.41 -15.78
C ALA A 6 -1.97 -9.81 -15.14
N ILE A 7 -1.07 -10.65 -15.66
CA ILE A 7 -0.80 -11.97 -15.10
C ILE A 7 -0.12 -11.83 -13.73
N ASP A 8 0.87 -10.95 -13.59
CA ASP A 8 1.55 -10.70 -12.31
C ASP A 8 0.56 -10.30 -11.21
N VAL A 9 -0.37 -9.39 -11.51
CA VAL A 9 -1.40 -8.94 -10.56
C VAL A 9 -2.33 -10.08 -10.18
N ILE A 10 -2.76 -10.90 -11.15
CA ILE A 10 -3.65 -12.04 -10.89
C ILE A 10 -2.94 -13.08 -10.02
N ASP A 11 -1.68 -13.39 -10.30
CA ASP A 11 -0.89 -14.37 -9.54
C ASP A 11 -0.63 -13.91 -8.10
N GLU A 12 -0.24 -12.65 -7.92
CA GLU A 12 -0.03 -12.04 -6.60
C GLU A 12 -1.34 -11.99 -5.79
N THR A 13 -2.46 -11.63 -6.44
CA THR A 13 -3.77 -11.62 -5.79
C THR A 13 -4.21 -13.03 -5.37
N GLY A 14 -4.07 -14.01 -6.26
CA GLY A 14 -4.39 -15.40 -5.94
C GLY A 14 -3.56 -15.94 -4.77
N SER A 15 -2.26 -15.67 -4.77
CA SER A 15 -1.34 -16.06 -3.70
C SER A 15 -1.70 -15.42 -2.36
N ARG A 16 -1.96 -14.10 -2.36
CA ARG A 16 -2.34 -13.35 -1.14
C ARG A 16 -3.64 -13.85 -0.54
N VAL A 17 -4.67 -14.03 -1.36
CA VAL A 17 -5.98 -14.51 -0.90
C VAL A 17 -5.87 -15.95 -0.37
N ARG A 18 -5.07 -16.80 -1.02
CA ARG A 18 -4.80 -18.16 -0.54
C ARG A 18 -4.04 -18.18 0.79
N LEU A 19 -3.03 -17.34 0.96
CA LEU A 19 -2.26 -17.22 2.21
C LEU A 19 -3.15 -16.82 3.39
N ALA A 20 -4.09 -15.89 3.19
CA ALA A 20 -5.02 -15.49 4.25
C ALA A 20 -5.87 -16.66 4.78
N ARG A 21 -6.16 -17.66 3.93
CA ARG A 21 -6.94 -18.86 4.27
C ARG A 21 -6.11 -20.05 4.75
N LEU A 22 -4.79 -19.99 4.62
CA LEU A 22 -3.85 -20.98 5.21
C LEU A 22 -3.68 -20.82 6.72
N ASN A 23 -4.46 -19.94 7.38
CA ASN A 23 -4.48 -19.88 8.83
C ASN A 23 -5.23 -21.10 9.41
N PRO A 24 -4.59 -21.88 10.31
CA PRO A 24 -5.25 -23.02 10.95
C PRO A 24 -6.50 -22.57 11.72
N PRO A 25 -7.62 -23.32 11.66
CA PRO A 25 -8.80 -23.06 12.47
C PRO A 25 -8.46 -23.01 13.96
N GLU A 26 -9.20 -22.21 14.75
CA GLU A 26 -9.00 -22.11 16.20
C GLU A 26 -8.96 -23.47 16.90
N LYS A 27 -9.79 -24.43 16.48
CA LYS A 27 -9.79 -25.80 17.01
C LYS A 27 -8.45 -26.54 16.85
N ILE A 28 -7.68 -26.26 15.79
CA ILE A 28 -6.34 -26.86 15.62
C ILE A 28 -5.36 -26.21 16.59
N LYS A 29 -5.43 -24.89 16.78
CA LYS A 29 -4.62 -24.16 17.75
C LYS A 29 -4.92 -24.58 19.20
N GLU A 30 -6.21 -24.75 19.53
CA GLU A 30 -6.64 -25.26 20.84
C GLU A 30 -6.07 -26.66 21.12
N LEU A 31 -6.14 -27.57 20.14
CA LEU A 31 -5.57 -28.91 20.27
C LEU A 31 -4.04 -28.88 20.45
N GLU A 32 -3.34 -27.98 19.78
CA GLU A 32 -1.89 -27.81 19.94
C GLU A 32 -1.54 -27.35 21.36
N LEU A 33 -2.25 -26.34 21.88
CA LEU A 33 -2.08 -25.86 23.25
C LEU A 33 -2.39 -26.96 24.27
N GLU A 34 -3.48 -27.71 24.07
CA GLU A 34 -3.83 -28.82 24.95
C GLU A 34 -2.77 -29.93 24.96
N ILE A 35 -2.14 -30.21 23.81
CA ILE A 35 -1.04 -31.20 23.71
C ILE A 35 0.19 -30.66 24.45
N GLU A 36 0.48 -29.37 24.32
CA GLU A 36 1.59 -28.71 25.02
C GLU A 36 1.41 -28.80 26.54
N ASP A 37 0.23 -28.44 27.06
CA ASP A 37 -0.13 -28.57 28.47
C ASP A 37 0.00 -30.01 28.98
N ILE A 38 -0.50 -31.00 28.21
CA ILE A 38 -0.38 -32.41 28.59
C ILE A 38 1.09 -32.85 28.59
N THR A 39 1.90 -32.36 27.65
CA THR A 39 3.34 -32.68 27.57
C THR A 39 4.06 -32.14 28.80
N GLU A 40 3.80 -30.89 29.18
CA GLU A 40 4.41 -30.28 30.37
C GLU A 40 3.99 -31.02 31.66
N ASN A 41 2.71 -31.39 31.79
CA ASN A 41 2.21 -32.13 32.94
C ASN A 41 2.78 -33.55 33.00
N LYS A 42 2.95 -34.22 31.85
CA LYS A 42 3.56 -35.55 31.75
C LYS A 42 5.02 -35.52 32.21
N ASP A 43 5.77 -34.51 31.78
CA ASP A 43 7.18 -34.35 32.14
C ASP A 43 7.32 -34.06 33.64
N LYS A 44 6.46 -33.19 34.21
CA LYS A 44 6.37 -32.96 35.66
C LYS A 44 6.07 -34.24 36.45
N ALA A 45 5.11 -35.06 35.99
CA ALA A 45 4.78 -36.32 36.64
C ALA A 45 5.93 -37.34 36.56
N ALA A 46 6.67 -37.35 35.44
CA ALA A 46 7.86 -38.19 35.28
C ALA A 46 8.99 -37.76 36.23
N ASP A 47 9.25 -36.46 36.35
CA ASP A 47 10.25 -35.90 37.27
C ASP A 47 9.92 -36.20 38.74
N GLN A 48 8.63 -36.21 39.09
CA GLN A 48 8.14 -36.58 40.42
C GLN A 48 8.05 -38.10 40.65
N GLN A 49 8.50 -38.91 39.70
CA GLN A 49 8.44 -40.38 39.75
C GLN A 49 7.01 -40.95 39.86
N GLN A 50 6.00 -40.19 39.44
CA GLN A 50 4.59 -40.60 39.38
C GLN A 50 4.33 -41.35 38.07
N PHE A 51 4.91 -42.54 37.93
CA PHE A 51 4.92 -43.28 36.67
C PHE A 51 3.53 -43.66 36.12
N GLU A 52 2.55 -43.89 37.00
CA GLU A 52 1.19 -44.24 36.58
C GLU A 52 0.45 -43.02 35.98
N GLU A 53 0.66 -41.83 36.54
CA GLU A 53 0.09 -40.59 36.04
C GLU A 53 0.76 -40.16 34.73
N ALA A 54 2.09 -40.26 34.66
CA ALA A 54 2.84 -40.02 33.42
C ALA A 54 2.41 -40.98 32.29
N ALA A 55 2.10 -42.25 32.61
CA ALA A 55 1.58 -43.20 31.63
C ALA A 55 0.20 -42.80 31.10
N LYS A 56 -0.72 -42.35 31.98
CA LYS A 56 -2.04 -41.84 31.57
C LYS A 56 -1.92 -40.61 30.68
N LEU A 57 -1.08 -39.65 31.06
CA LEU A 57 -0.85 -38.43 30.28
C LEU A 57 -0.20 -38.74 28.92
N ARG A 58 0.71 -39.73 28.86
CA ARG A 58 1.29 -40.20 27.59
C ARG A 58 0.24 -40.78 26.64
N ASP A 59 -0.69 -41.59 27.16
CA ASP A 59 -1.75 -42.17 26.34
C ASP A 59 -2.75 -41.09 25.86
N GLN A 60 -3.04 -40.10 26.71
CA GLN A 60 -3.83 -38.92 26.35
C GLN A 60 -3.13 -38.07 25.27
N GLU A 61 -1.85 -37.76 25.45
CA GLU A 61 -1.02 -37.03 24.48
C GLU A 61 -1.04 -37.74 23.12
N ARG A 62 -0.87 -39.06 23.12
CA ARG A 62 -0.91 -39.87 21.90
C ARG A 62 -2.26 -39.77 21.21
N SER A 63 -3.36 -39.88 21.97
CA SER A 63 -4.72 -39.79 21.42
C SER A 63 -4.99 -38.41 20.80
N LYS A 64 -4.56 -37.33 21.46
CA LYS A 64 -4.73 -35.96 20.96
C LYS A 64 -3.83 -35.66 19.75
N LYS A 65 -2.60 -36.18 19.73
CA LYS A 65 -1.72 -36.09 18.55
C LYS A 65 -2.32 -36.77 17.33
N THR A 66 -2.92 -37.95 17.49
CA THR A 66 -3.63 -38.62 16.39
C THR A 66 -4.82 -37.79 15.91
N LEU A 67 -5.62 -37.24 16.83
CA LEU A 67 -6.73 -36.35 16.48
C LEU A 67 -6.27 -35.07 15.76
N LEU A 68 -5.16 -34.48 16.20
CA LEU A 68 -4.55 -33.31 15.56
C LEU A 68 -4.12 -33.64 14.13
N GLU A 69 -3.48 -34.78 13.89
CA GLU A 69 -3.09 -35.23 12.55
C GLU A 69 -4.31 -35.44 11.64
N GLU A 70 -5.38 -36.05 12.15
CA GLU A 70 -6.64 -36.20 11.41
C GLU A 70 -7.24 -34.85 11.06
N LYS A 71 -7.33 -33.94 12.02
CA LYS A 71 -7.88 -32.58 11.81
C LYS A 71 -7.06 -31.75 10.85
N ARG A 72 -5.73 -31.86 10.91
CA ARG A 72 -4.82 -31.22 9.94
C ARG A 72 -5.02 -31.77 8.54
N LYS A 73 -5.13 -33.10 8.37
CA LYS A 73 -5.42 -33.71 7.06
C LYS A 73 -6.78 -33.27 6.51
N GLU A 74 -7.82 -33.26 7.34
CA GLU A 74 -9.15 -32.77 6.95
C GLU A 74 -9.10 -31.31 6.49
N TRP A 75 -8.33 -30.46 7.19
CA TRP A 75 -8.17 -29.06 6.85
C TRP A 75 -7.36 -28.86 5.57
N ASP A 76 -6.22 -29.52 5.42
CA ASP A 76 -5.40 -29.48 4.20
C ASP A 76 -6.19 -29.89 2.97
N GLN A 77 -7.04 -30.92 3.10
CA GLN A 77 -7.91 -31.37 2.03
C GLN A 77 -8.96 -30.32 1.68
N LYS A 78 -9.62 -29.73 2.69
CA LYS A 78 -10.58 -28.64 2.48
C LYS A 78 -9.95 -27.43 1.80
N VAL A 79 -8.75 -27.02 2.22
CA VAL A 79 -8.04 -25.87 1.63
C VAL A 79 -7.60 -26.15 0.18
N LYS A 80 -7.26 -27.41 -0.16
CA LYS A 80 -6.93 -27.79 -1.54
C LYS A 80 -8.13 -27.77 -2.47
N ASP A 81 -9.28 -28.20 -1.98
CA ASP A 81 -10.51 -28.32 -2.78
C ASP A 81 -11.31 -27.01 -2.82
N GLU A 82 -10.97 -26.04 -1.98
CA GLU A 82 -11.59 -24.73 -1.93
C GLU A 82 -11.12 -23.85 -3.10
N VAL A 83 -12.00 -23.65 -4.08
CA VAL A 83 -11.82 -22.62 -5.09
C VAL A 83 -12.11 -21.27 -4.45
N VAL A 84 -11.11 -20.39 -4.44
CA VAL A 84 -11.29 -19.04 -3.91
C VAL A 84 -11.66 -18.09 -5.03
N GLU A 85 -12.80 -17.43 -4.88
CA GLU A 85 -13.22 -16.36 -5.76
C GLU A 85 -12.44 -15.08 -5.42
N VAL A 86 -11.87 -14.46 -6.45
CA VAL A 86 -11.14 -13.19 -6.34
C VAL A 86 -12.04 -12.08 -6.87
N ASP A 87 -12.30 -11.07 -6.05
CA ASP A 87 -13.10 -9.91 -6.42
C ASP A 87 -12.23 -8.74 -6.95
N ALA A 88 -12.90 -7.72 -7.50
CA ALA A 88 -12.23 -6.54 -8.03
C ALA A 88 -11.53 -5.71 -6.94
N ASP A 89 -12.03 -5.78 -5.70
CA ASP A 89 -11.50 -5.04 -4.55
C ASP A 89 -10.15 -5.61 -4.12
N GLN A 90 -10.01 -6.94 -4.07
CA GLN A 90 -8.75 -7.64 -3.80
C GLN A 90 -7.70 -7.35 -4.88
N ILE A 91 -8.10 -7.33 -6.16
CA ILE A 91 -7.21 -6.96 -7.27
C ILE A 91 -6.76 -5.50 -7.11
N ALA A 92 -7.67 -4.59 -6.79
CA ALA A 92 -7.35 -3.17 -6.57
C ALA A 92 -6.37 -2.99 -5.41
N GLU A 93 -6.51 -3.76 -4.33
CA GLU A 93 -5.58 -3.73 -3.20
C GLU A 93 -4.16 -4.14 -3.60
N VAL A 94 -4.04 -5.21 -4.40
CA VAL A 94 -2.76 -5.72 -4.87
C VAL A 94 -2.10 -4.74 -5.83
N ILE A 95 -2.85 -4.19 -6.80
CA ILE A 95 -2.32 -3.15 -7.69
C ILE A 95 -1.85 -1.95 -6.86
N SER A 96 -2.62 -1.54 -5.86
CA SER A 96 -2.24 -0.44 -4.98
C SER A 96 -0.98 -0.72 -4.20
N SER A 97 -0.81 -1.94 -3.68
CA SER A 97 0.40 -2.35 -2.97
C SER A 97 1.62 -2.44 -3.89
N MET A 98 1.46 -2.99 -5.11
CA MET A 98 2.56 -3.16 -6.07
C MET A 98 3.04 -1.83 -6.66
N THR A 99 2.10 -0.91 -6.90
CA THR A 99 2.39 0.34 -7.61
C THR A 99 2.51 1.54 -6.69
N GLY A 100 2.04 1.43 -5.44
CA GLY A 100 1.84 2.58 -4.56
C GLY A 100 0.71 3.52 -5.02
N ILE A 101 -0.11 3.09 -6.00
CA ILE A 101 -1.19 3.89 -6.59
C ILE A 101 -2.53 3.43 -6.01
N PRO A 102 -3.25 4.25 -5.23
CA PRO A 102 -4.56 3.88 -4.71
C PRO A 102 -5.56 3.59 -5.84
N VAL A 103 -6.04 2.35 -5.94
CA VAL A 103 -7.01 1.91 -6.97
C VAL A 103 -8.43 1.76 -6.40
N PHE A 104 -8.58 1.72 -5.07
CA PHE A 104 -9.89 1.53 -4.42
C PHE A 104 -10.86 2.70 -4.70
N ARG A 105 -12.07 2.36 -5.18
CA ARG A 105 -13.28 3.22 -5.24
C ARG A 105 -13.24 4.48 -6.12
N LEU A 106 -12.67 4.36 -7.31
CA LEU A 106 -12.44 5.43 -8.30
C LEU A 106 -13.68 6.13 -8.92
N ALA A 107 -14.91 5.98 -8.41
CA ALA A 107 -16.05 6.70 -8.99
C ALA A 107 -16.81 7.55 -7.97
N GLN A 108 -17.48 6.93 -6.99
CA GLN A 108 -18.39 7.66 -6.12
C GLN A 108 -17.64 8.40 -5.00
N GLU A 109 -16.79 7.70 -4.24
CA GLU A 109 -16.04 8.31 -3.13
C GLU A 109 -14.99 9.31 -3.60
N GLU A 110 -14.33 9.05 -4.74
CA GLU A 110 -13.41 10.02 -5.33
C GLU A 110 -14.16 11.29 -5.78
N SER A 111 -15.36 11.17 -6.33
CA SER A 111 -16.16 12.33 -6.73
C SER A 111 -16.58 13.16 -5.51
N ASP A 112 -17.09 12.52 -4.45
CA ASP A 112 -17.46 13.21 -3.20
C ASP A 112 -16.24 13.88 -2.54
N LYS A 113 -15.08 13.21 -2.53
CA LYS A 113 -13.81 13.77 -2.06
C LYS A 113 -13.42 15.00 -2.88
N LEU A 114 -13.51 14.94 -4.21
CA LEU A 114 -13.18 16.08 -5.07
C LEU A 114 -14.16 17.24 -4.90
N LEU A 115 -15.44 16.97 -4.61
CA LEU A 115 -16.44 18.01 -4.34
C LEU A 115 -16.13 18.77 -3.04
N LYS A 116 -15.75 18.06 -1.98
CA LYS A 116 -15.41 18.64 -0.66
C LYS A 116 -13.98 19.19 -0.56
N MET A 117 -13.15 18.92 -1.56
CA MET A 117 -11.73 19.28 -1.58
C MET A 117 -11.42 20.74 -1.19
N ALA A 118 -12.19 21.70 -1.71
CA ALA A 118 -11.93 23.11 -1.43
C ALA A 118 -12.24 23.48 0.03
N GLU A 119 -13.25 22.84 0.64
CA GLU A 119 -13.62 23.08 2.04
C GLU A 119 -12.55 22.52 2.97
N GLU A 120 -12.17 21.25 2.76
CA GLU A 120 -11.15 20.55 3.55
C GLU A 120 -9.78 21.22 3.49
N VAL A 121 -9.35 21.67 2.30
CA VAL A 121 -8.07 22.38 2.15
C VAL A 121 -8.10 23.77 2.83
N ARG A 122 -9.26 24.44 2.87
CA ARG A 122 -9.40 25.74 3.57
C ARG A 122 -9.31 25.62 5.09
N GLU A 123 -9.63 24.47 5.67
CA GLU A 123 -9.48 24.25 7.12
C GLU A 123 -8.03 24.33 7.57
N THR A 124 -7.10 23.96 6.70
CA THR A 124 -5.66 23.96 6.98
C THR A 124 -4.95 25.17 6.39
N VAL A 125 -5.30 25.59 5.17
CA VAL A 125 -4.64 26.69 4.45
C VAL A 125 -5.40 28.00 4.67
N VAL A 126 -4.99 28.76 5.67
CA VAL A 126 -5.64 30.02 6.07
C VAL A 126 -5.25 31.20 5.16
N GLY A 127 -6.23 31.99 4.72
CA GLY A 127 -6.02 33.26 4.02
C GLY A 127 -5.63 33.14 2.54
N GLN A 128 -5.86 31.97 1.92
CA GLN A 128 -5.55 31.68 0.51
C GLN A 128 -6.77 31.15 -0.26
N ASP A 129 -7.99 31.54 0.12
CA ASP A 129 -9.25 30.96 -0.37
C ASP A 129 -9.38 30.97 -1.90
N GLU A 130 -8.94 32.06 -2.54
CA GLU A 130 -8.95 32.20 -4.00
C GLU A 130 -8.02 31.20 -4.68
N ALA A 131 -6.78 31.06 -4.17
CA ALA A 131 -5.80 30.12 -4.69
C ALA A 131 -6.31 28.67 -4.54
N VAL A 132 -6.89 28.34 -3.37
CA VAL A 132 -7.48 27.02 -3.12
C VAL A 132 -8.60 26.74 -4.11
N GLU A 133 -9.52 27.68 -4.34
CA GLU A 133 -10.64 27.50 -5.26
C GLU A 133 -10.18 27.24 -6.70
N ILE A 134 -9.20 28.01 -7.19
CA ILE A 134 -8.64 27.87 -8.54
C ILE A 134 -8.00 26.49 -8.72
N VAL A 135 -7.19 26.07 -7.74
CA VAL A 135 -6.49 24.78 -7.78
C VAL A 135 -7.49 23.63 -7.75
N CYS A 136 -8.42 23.62 -6.80
CA CYS A 136 -9.43 22.57 -6.67
C CYS A 136 -10.31 22.48 -7.92
N ARG A 137 -10.71 23.61 -8.51
CA ARG A 137 -11.44 23.63 -9.79
C ARG A 137 -10.64 23.02 -10.94
N SER A 138 -9.36 23.32 -11.04
CA SER A 138 -8.50 22.73 -12.08
C SER A 138 -8.37 21.22 -11.92
N ILE A 139 -8.19 20.74 -10.70
CA ILE A 139 -8.04 19.31 -10.40
C ILE A 139 -9.34 18.55 -10.70
N ARG A 140 -10.49 19.09 -10.28
CA ARG A 140 -11.83 18.54 -10.60
C ARG A 140 -12.04 18.36 -12.10
N ARG A 141 -11.69 19.37 -12.91
CA ARG A 141 -11.83 19.29 -14.38
C ARG A 141 -10.97 18.17 -14.98
N THR A 142 -9.74 18.01 -14.53
CA THR A 142 -8.86 16.95 -15.03
C THR A 142 -9.39 15.57 -14.64
N ARG A 143 -9.84 15.40 -13.40
CA ARG A 143 -10.41 14.13 -12.91
C ARG A 143 -11.73 13.76 -13.57
N ALA A 144 -12.52 14.75 -14.02
CA ALA A 144 -13.71 14.55 -14.84
C ALA A 144 -13.42 14.18 -16.32
N GLY A 145 -12.14 13.97 -16.69
CA GLY A 145 -11.75 13.62 -18.06
C GLY A 145 -11.83 14.79 -19.06
N LEU A 146 -11.93 16.03 -18.57
CA LEU A 146 -12.06 17.23 -19.42
C LEU A 146 -10.69 17.83 -19.82
N LYS A 147 -9.58 17.11 -19.57
CA LYS A 147 -8.21 17.52 -19.88
C LYS A 147 -7.44 16.37 -20.54
N ASP A 148 -6.45 16.72 -21.34
CA ASP A 148 -5.53 15.77 -21.99
C ASP A 148 -4.85 14.84 -20.96
N PRO A 149 -4.98 13.51 -21.08
CA PRO A 149 -4.37 12.54 -20.16
C PRO A 149 -2.84 12.52 -20.22
N ASN A 150 -2.22 13.07 -21.27
CA ASN A 150 -0.76 13.15 -21.39
C ASN A 150 -0.15 14.37 -20.65
N ARG A 151 -0.95 15.09 -19.85
CA ARG A 151 -0.51 16.25 -19.08
C ARG A 151 -0.72 16.03 -17.58
N PRO A 152 0.06 16.70 -16.71
CA PRO A 152 -0.16 16.66 -15.27
C PRO A 152 -1.58 17.05 -14.88
N ILE A 153 -2.07 16.51 -13.75
CA ILE A 153 -3.39 16.80 -13.19
C ILE A 153 -3.62 18.32 -13.08
N GLY A 154 -2.63 19.03 -12.57
CA GLY A 154 -2.58 20.48 -12.51
C GLY A 154 -1.16 20.99 -12.70
N THR A 155 -1.04 22.19 -13.25
CA THR A 155 0.23 22.92 -13.35
C THR A 155 -0.07 24.33 -12.89
N PHE A 156 0.59 24.76 -11.82
CA PHE A 156 0.27 26.00 -11.12
C PHE A 156 1.54 26.80 -10.89
N MET A 157 1.40 28.12 -10.89
CA MET A 157 2.45 29.05 -10.51
C MET A 157 1.92 29.93 -9.39
N PHE A 158 2.48 29.78 -8.20
CA PHE A 158 2.07 30.56 -7.02
C PHE A 158 2.95 31.80 -6.87
N LEU A 159 2.35 32.98 -6.99
CA LEU A 159 3.03 34.27 -6.86
C LEU A 159 2.89 34.85 -5.45
N GLY A 160 3.87 35.62 -4.98
CA GLY A 160 3.90 36.19 -3.62
C GLY A 160 5.23 36.00 -2.87
N PRO A 161 5.40 36.60 -1.69
CA PRO A 161 6.62 36.45 -0.89
C PRO A 161 6.73 35.06 -0.25
N THR A 162 7.90 34.74 0.32
CA THR A 162 8.09 33.53 1.13
C THR A 162 7.24 33.59 2.41
N GLY A 163 6.87 32.44 2.95
CA GLY A 163 6.11 32.35 4.21
C GLY A 163 4.59 32.55 4.10
N VAL A 164 4.04 32.90 2.93
CA VAL A 164 2.57 33.11 2.75
C VAL A 164 1.75 31.84 2.58
N GLY A 165 2.37 30.65 2.72
CA GLY A 165 1.67 29.37 2.67
C GLY A 165 1.67 28.63 1.33
N LYS A 166 2.44 29.06 0.33
CA LYS A 166 2.51 28.38 -0.99
C LYS A 166 2.95 26.91 -0.89
N THR A 167 4.06 26.67 -0.18
CA THR A 167 4.58 25.33 0.10
C THR A 167 3.58 24.51 0.91
N TYR A 168 2.94 25.15 1.89
CA TYR A 168 1.97 24.50 2.75
C TYR A 168 0.70 24.09 1.97
N LEU A 169 0.26 24.89 1.01
CA LEU A 169 -0.82 24.54 0.09
C LEU A 169 -0.43 23.31 -0.76
N ALA A 170 0.78 23.28 -1.31
CA ALA A 170 1.27 22.13 -2.07
C ALA A 170 1.33 20.84 -1.21
N GLN A 171 1.80 20.94 0.04
CA GLN A 171 1.80 19.84 1.02
C GLN A 171 0.38 19.35 1.33
N SER A 172 -0.53 20.28 1.61
CA SER A 172 -1.92 19.98 1.95
C SER A 172 -2.64 19.29 0.79
N LEU A 173 -2.38 19.72 -0.45
CA LEU A 173 -2.90 19.08 -1.66
C LEU A 173 -2.34 17.66 -1.85
N GLY A 174 -1.04 17.45 -1.61
CA GLY A 174 -0.42 16.12 -1.69
C GLY A 174 -1.06 15.14 -0.71
N ARG A 175 -1.15 15.55 0.56
CA ARG A 175 -1.82 14.78 1.62
C ARG A 175 -3.27 14.48 1.28
N TYR A 176 -4.03 15.50 0.86
CA TYR A 176 -5.45 15.33 0.56
C TYR A 176 -5.67 14.41 -0.63
N LEU A 177 -4.96 14.62 -1.75
CA LEU A 177 -5.20 13.87 -2.99
C LEU A 177 -4.73 12.42 -2.88
N PHE A 178 -3.56 12.19 -2.31
CA PHE A 178 -2.88 10.89 -2.38
C PHE A 178 -2.91 10.12 -1.05
N ASN A 179 -3.43 10.73 0.02
CA ASN A 179 -3.46 10.16 1.36
C ASN A 179 -2.06 9.71 1.85
N ASP A 180 -1.03 10.45 1.44
CA ASP A 180 0.37 10.17 1.71
C ASP A 180 1.09 11.50 2.02
N GLU A 181 1.73 11.58 3.19
CA GLU A 181 2.49 12.76 3.59
C GLU A 181 3.76 12.95 2.77
N ASP A 182 4.31 11.86 2.22
CA ASP A 182 5.50 11.89 1.38
C ASP A 182 5.17 12.04 -0.11
N ALA A 183 3.90 12.33 -0.46
CA ALA A 183 3.49 12.60 -1.84
C ALA A 183 3.90 13.99 -2.36
N LEU A 184 4.82 14.68 -1.66
CA LEU A 184 5.44 15.91 -2.12
C LEU A 184 6.89 15.66 -2.57
N ILE A 185 7.14 15.81 -3.86
CA ILE A 185 8.50 15.88 -4.40
C ILE A 185 8.90 17.36 -4.40
N HIS A 186 9.70 17.75 -3.41
CA HIS A 186 10.30 19.07 -3.35
C HIS A 186 11.66 19.10 -4.06
N VAL A 187 11.86 20.10 -4.91
CA VAL A 187 13.12 20.38 -5.59
C VAL A 187 13.46 21.85 -5.37
N ASP A 188 14.57 22.13 -4.70
CA ASP A 188 15.04 23.51 -4.53
C ASP A 188 15.70 24.02 -5.81
N MET A 189 15.01 24.90 -6.54
CA MET A 189 15.56 25.49 -7.78
C MET A 189 16.83 26.32 -7.57
N SER A 190 17.14 26.74 -6.34
CA SER A 190 18.39 27.44 -6.02
C SER A 190 19.62 26.59 -6.33
N GLU A 191 19.50 25.27 -6.24
CA GLU A 191 20.57 24.30 -6.58
C GLU A 191 20.77 24.11 -8.10
N TYR A 192 19.87 24.64 -8.92
CA TYR A 192 19.78 24.40 -10.36
C TYR A 192 19.94 25.65 -11.22
N MET A 193 20.43 26.75 -10.64
CA MET A 193 20.67 28.01 -11.34
C MET A 193 21.74 27.89 -12.44
N GLU A 194 22.68 26.96 -12.30
CA GLU A 194 23.73 26.72 -13.28
C GLU A 194 23.25 25.83 -14.44
N LYS A 195 23.67 26.17 -15.66
CA LYS A 195 23.25 25.48 -16.90
C LYS A 195 23.54 23.97 -16.89
N PHE A 196 24.60 23.55 -16.21
CA PHE A 196 24.99 22.13 -16.10
C PHE A 196 24.31 21.41 -14.94
N ALA A 197 23.69 22.11 -13.98
CA ALA A 197 22.99 21.48 -12.87
C ALA A 197 21.67 20.84 -13.32
N ILE A 198 21.04 21.35 -14.38
CA ILE A 198 19.76 20.87 -14.93
C ILE A 198 19.84 19.40 -15.37
N SER A 199 20.98 18.94 -15.89
CA SER A 199 21.16 17.53 -16.26
C SER A 199 21.07 16.59 -15.06
N ARG A 200 21.47 17.04 -13.86
CA ARG A 200 21.27 16.26 -12.62
C ARG A 200 19.80 16.17 -12.23
N LEU A 201 18.98 17.15 -12.60
CA LEU A 201 17.56 17.18 -12.27
C LEU A 201 16.76 16.21 -13.14
N VAL A 202 16.93 16.29 -14.46
CA VAL A 202 16.07 15.58 -15.43
C VAL A 202 16.73 14.30 -15.95
N GLY A 203 18.06 14.27 -16.01
CA GLY A 203 18.87 13.23 -16.65
C GLY A 203 19.86 13.85 -17.63
N ALA A 204 20.94 13.14 -17.94
CA ALA A 204 21.87 13.61 -18.96
C ALA A 204 21.18 13.63 -20.35
N PRO A 205 21.59 14.49 -21.28
CA PRO A 205 21.07 14.46 -22.65
C PRO A 205 21.65 13.27 -23.45
N PRO A 206 21.00 12.87 -24.56
CA PRO A 206 21.49 11.76 -25.40
C PRO A 206 22.95 11.96 -25.82
N GLY A 207 23.77 10.91 -25.63
CA GLY A 207 25.20 10.94 -25.98
C GLY A 207 26.15 11.40 -24.86
N TYR A 208 25.64 11.68 -23.67
CA TYR A 208 26.44 11.96 -22.46
C TYR A 208 26.41 10.77 -21.50
N VAL A 209 27.48 10.59 -20.71
CA VAL A 209 27.53 9.57 -19.65
C VAL A 209 26.39 9.82 -18.66
N GLY A 210 25.61 8.77 -18.34
CA GLY A 210 24.42 8.87 -17.50
C GLY A 210 23.13 9.21 -18.26
N TYR A 211 23.10 9.12 -19.60
CA TYR A 211 21.87 9.31 -20.38
C TYR A 211 20.78 8.27 -20.05
N ASP A 212 21.21 7.01 -19.84
CA ASP A 212 20.31 5.93 -19.43
C ASP A 212 19.98 5.97 -17.93
N GLU A 213 20.60 6.88 -17.16
CA GLU A 213 20.33 7.12 -15.75
C GLU A 213 19.33 8.29 -15.62
N GLY A 214 18.23 8.08 -14.90
CA GLY A 214 17.28 9.15 -14.62
C GLY A 214 17.88 10.21 -13.69
N GLY A 215 17.51 11.47 -13.89
CA GLY A 215 17.84 12.55 -12.97
C GLY A 215 17.06 12.47 -11.66
N GLN A 216 17.41 13.32 -10.70
CA GLN A 216 16.81 13.33 -9.36
C GLN A 216 15.29 13.50 -9.39
N LEU A 217 14.75 14.35 -10.26
CA LEU A 217 13.31 14.54 -10.38
C LEU A 217 12.66 13.37 -11.13
N THR A 218 13.24 12.94 -12.25
CA THR A 218 12.65 11.88 -13.07
C THR A 218 12.63 10.55 -12.34
N GLU A 219 13.64 10.20 -11.55
CA GLU A 219 13.64 9.01 -10.70
C GLU A 219 12.64 9.10 -9.54
N LYS A 220 12.54 10.27 -8.87
CA LYS A 220 11.53 10.46 -7.81
C LYS A 220 10.11 10.34 -8.36
N VAL A 221 9.83 10.95 -9.51
CA VAL A 221 8.52 10.86 -10.18
C VAL A 221 8.25 9.44 -10.70
N ARG A 222 9.27 8.75 -11.22
CA ARG A 222 9.14 7.35 -11.66
C ARG A 222 8.77 6.41 -10.52
N ARG A 223 9.35 6.62 -9.33
CA ARG A 223 9.01 5.87 -8.11
C ARG A 223 7.65 6.25 -7.54
N ARG A 224 7.24 7.52 -7.69
CA ARG A 224 5.98 8.08 -7.16
C ARG A 224 5.27 8.95 -8.20
N PRO A 225 4.58 8.33 -9.17
CA PRO A 225 3.93 9.08 -10.27
C PRO A 225 2.72 9.91 -9.81
N TYR A 226 2.11 9.54 -8.67
CA TYR A 226 1.01 10.28 -8.05
C TYR A 226 1.57 11.15 -6.92
N SER A 227 2.14 12.28 -7.29
CA SER A 227 2.76 13.21 -6.36
C SER A 227 2.54 14.66 -6.78
N VAL A 228 2.65 15.57 -5.82
CA VAL A 228 2.80 16.99 -6.06
C VAL A 228 4.28 17.26 -6.27
N VAL A 229 4.64 17.84 -7.41
CA VAL A 229 6.01 18.32 -7.67
C VAL A 229 6.05 19.80 -7.36
N LEU A 230 6.86 20.19 -6.37
CA LEU A 230 7.13 21.58 -6.01
C LEU A 230 8.56 21.93 -6.41
N LEU A 231 8.67 22.90 -7.32
CA LEU A 231 9.91 23.49 -7.83
C LEU A 231 10.10 24.87 -7.19
#